data_AF-A0A1X7TMI4-F1
#
_entry.id   AF-A0A1X7TMI4-F1
#
_cell.length_a   1.000
_cell.length_b   1.000
_cell.length_c   1.000
_cell.angle_alpha   90.00
_cell.angle_beta   90.00
_cell.angle_gamma   90.00
#
_symmetry.space_group_name_H-M   'P 1'
#
loop_
_entity.id
_entity.type
_entity.pdbx_description
1 polymer ?
#
loop_
_entity_poly.entity_id
_entity_poly.type
_entity_poly.pdbx_seq_one_letter_code
_entity_poly.pdbx_strand_id
1 'polypeptide(L)'
;MGNTESNFEKQTNESDKVKPIKEDVLTDSDVSQAKHLDITDLANVMKNLKSIDYTQWITLGISLGLHYNTLGVIEEKCRGDVKQCLLKCMAAWLRGEDKVTLKGGPSWLSLAEALEEIEENDIARNIRAK
;
A
#
# COMPACT_ATOMS: atom_id res chain seq x y z
N MET A 1 17.76 3.70 -60.51
CA MET A 1 16.46 3.69 -61.19
C MET A 1 15.45 3.05 -60.27
N GLY A 2 14.47 3.81 -59.77
CA GLY A 2 13.43 3.30 -58.89
C GLY A 2 12.09 3.91 -59.30
N ASN A 3 11.34 3.15 -60.08
CA ASN A 3 9.89 3.26 -60.34
C ASN A 3 9.41 1.79 -60.20
N THR A 4 8.27 1.43 -59.63
CA THR A 4 6.86 1.85 -59.73
C THR A 4 6.15 1.22 -58.51
N GLU A 5 4.96 1.54 -58.00
CA GLU A 5 3.68 1.96 -58.56
C GLU A 5 2.82 2.34 -57.32
N SER A 6 2.10 3.47 -57.30
CA SER A 6 0.68 3.60 -57.70
C SER A 6 -0.28 2.91 -56.69
N ASN A 7 -1.39 3.45 -56.20
CA ASN A 7 -2.19 4.67 -56.34
C ASN A 7 -3.46 4.38 -55.50
N PHE A 8 -4.08 5.36 -54.84
CA PHE A 8 -5.50 5.71 -55.05
C PHE A 8 -5.95 6.79 -54.04
N GLU A 9 -6.30 7.95 -54.60
CA GLU A 9 -6.95 9.06 -53.93
C GLU A 9 -8.47 8.83 -53.75
N LYS A 10 -8.97 9.46 -52.66
CA LYS A 10 -10.27 10.13 -52.47
C LYS A 10 -11.55 9.30 -52.36
N GLN A 11 -12.19 9.47 -51.20
CA GLN A 11 -13.59 9.93 -51.14
C GLN A 11 -13.82 10.75 -49.86
N THR A 12 -14.43 11.92 -50.05
CA THR A 12 -14.90 12.88 -49.04
C THR A 12 -16.09 12.30 -48.26
N ASN A 13 -16.42 12.87 -47.09
CA ASN A 13 -17.76 13.42 -46.81
C ASN A 13 -17.84 14.08 -45.43
N GLU A 14 -18.75 15.04 -45.38
CA GLU A 14 -18.87 16.19 -44.51
C GLU A 14 -19.84 15.92 -43.33
N SER A 15 -19.59 16.64 -42.24
CA SER A 15 -20.47 16.85 -41.08
C SER A 15 -20.96 15.64 -40.29
N ASP A 16 -20.24 15.32 -39.22
CA ASP A 16 -20.90 15.12 -37.93
C ASP A 16 -20.08 15.80 -36.83
N LYS A 17 -20.74 16.70 -36.10
CA LYS A 17 -20.16 17.54 -35.06
C LYS A 17 -19.64 16.68 -33.90
N VAL A 18 -18.36 16.34 -33.91
CA VAL A 18 -17.69 15.88 -32.69
C VAL A 18 -17.58 17.08 -31.76
N LYS A 19 -18.49 17.14 -30.79
CA LYS A 19 -18.41 18.04 -29.64
C LYS A 19 -17.03 17.89 -29.01
N PRO A 20 -16.41 18.97 -28.47
CA PRO A 20 -15.08 18.88 -27.91
C PRO A 20 -15.08 17.79 -26.83
N ILE A 21 -14.25 16.79 -27.03
CA ILE A 21 -13.87 15.86 -25.96
C ILE A 21 -13.28 16.78 -24.90
N LYS A 22 -14.01 16.98 -23.81
CA LYS A 22 -13.38 17.43 -22.59
C LYS A 22 -12.42 16.32 -22.25
N GLU A 23 -11.13 16.57 -22.46
CA GLU A 23 -10.10 15.89 -21.70
C GLU A 23 -10.50 16.10 -20.24
N ASP A 24 -11.17 15.08 -19.69
CA ASP A 24 -11.31 14.95 -18.25
C ASP A 24 -9.89 14.68 -17.77
N VAL A 25 -9.17 15.77 -17.58
CA VAL A 25 -8.05 15.86 -16.66
C VAL A 25 -8.64 15.37 -15.35
N LEU A 26 -8.50 14.07 -15.09
CA LEU A 26 -8.75 13.50 -13.78
C LEU A 26 -7.76 14.20 -12.86
N THR A 27 -8.25 15.27 -12.26
CA THR A 27 -7.57 16.02 -11.23
C THR A 27 -7.21 15.05 -10.13
N ASP A 28 -5.95 15.09 -9.73
CA ASP A 28 -5.24 14.29 -8.72
C ASP A 28 -5.80 14.46 -7.28
N SER A 29 -7.12 14.62 -7.16
CA SER A 29 -7.84 15.14 -6.00
C SER A 29 -8.94 14.19 -5.49
N ASP A 30 -9.06 12.99 -6.07
CA ASP A 30 -9.97 11.93 -5.57
C ASP A 30 -9.22 10.68 -5.05
N VAL A 31 -7.91 10.79 -4.83
CA VAL A 31 -7.22 9.86 -3.90
C VAL A 31 -7.62 10.32 -2.50
N SER A 32 -8.74 9.76 -2.04
CA SER A 32 -9.26 9.94 -0.68
C SER A 32 -8.11 9.88 0.32
N GLN A 33 -8.10 10.85 1.23
CA GLN A 33 -7.08 11.08 2.25
C GLN A 33 -6.93 9.85 3.17
N ALA A 34 -6.27 8.80 2.71
CA ALA A 34 -5.78 7.76 3.60
C ALA A 34 -4.74 8.44 4.49
N LYS A 35 -5.07 8.58 5.78
CA LYS A 35 -4.16 9.15 6.76
C LYS A 35 -2.85 8.36 6.73
N HIS A 36 -1.83 8.95 6.14
CA HIS A 36 -0.50 8.39 6.10
C HIS A 36 0.07 8.43 7.52
N LEU A 37 0.45 7.27 8.03
CA LEU A 37 1.07 7.11 9.33
C LEU A 37 2.58 7.30 9.18
N ASP A 38 3.23 7.75 10.25
CA ASP A 38 4.68 7.81 10.29
C ASP A 38 5.23 7.27 11.62
N ILE A 39 6.55 7.33 11.81
CA ILE A 39 7.20 6.81 13.02
C ILE A 39 6.67 7.44 14.33
N THR A 40 6.11 8.65 14.28
CA THR A 40 5.51 9.32 15.45
C THR A 40 4.19 8.68 15.88
N ASP A 41 3.50 7.98 14.97
CA ASP A 41 2.27 7.23 15.26
C ASP A 41 2.53 5.87 15.93
N LEU A 42 3.79 5.46 16.12
CA LEU A 42 4.13 4.13 16.65
C LEU A 42 3.41 3.80 17.97
N ALA A 43 3.34 4.77 18.90
CA ALA A 43 2.64 4.56 20.17
C ALA A 43 1.13 4.33 19.98
N ASN A 44 0.52 5.00 19.01
CA ASN A 44 -0.89 4.86 18.67
C ASN A 44 -1.16 3.52 17.97
N VAL A 45 -0.32 3.12 17.01
CA VAL A 45 -0.37 1.80 16.36
C VAL A 45 -0.27 0.69 17.41
N MET A 46 0.74 0.73 18.27
CA MET A 46 0.92 -0.28 19.32
C MET A 46 -0.23 -0.32 20.32
N LYS A 47 -0.93 0.80 20.56
CA LYS A 47 -2.11 0.82 21.42
C LYS A 47 -3.27 0.03 20.81
N ASN A 48 -3.45 0.08 19.49
CA ASN A 48 -4.52 -0.63 18.80
C ASN A 48 -4.19 -2.11 18.61
N LEU A 49 -2.91 -2.47 18.55
CA LEU A 49 -2.46 -3.86 18.47
C LEU A 49 -2.35 -4.56 19.83
N LYS A 50 -2.78 -3.95 20.94
CA LYS A 50 -2.53 -4.50 22.29
C LYS A 50 -3.09 -5.91 22.52
N SER A 51 -4.13 -6.31 21.78
CA SER A 51 -4.85 -7.57 21.95
C SER A 51 -4.52 -8.64 20.90
N ILE A 52 -3.64 -8.39 19.94
CA ILE A 52 -3.22 -9.44 18.98
C ILE A 52 -2.30 -10.44 19.68
N ASP A 53 -2.18 -11.63 19.10
CA ASP A 53 -1.07 -12.53 19.44
C ASP A 53 0.25 -11.98 18.89
N TYR A 54 1.13 -11.52 19.79
CA TYR A 54 2.43 -10.94 19.42
C TYR A 54 3.38 -11.95 18.77
N THR A 55 3.14 -13.26 18.88
CA THR A 55 3.95 -14.28 18.20
C THR A 55 3.80 -14.21 16.67
N GLN A 56 2.69 -13.66 16.17
CA GLN A 56 2.39 -13.53 14.73
C GLN A 56 3.08 -12.33 14.05
N TRP A 57 3.96 -11.61 14.75
CA TRP A 57 4.59 -10.38 14.25
C TRP A 57 5.39 -10.57 12.94
N ILE A 58 5.93 -11.78 12.69
CA ILE A 58 6.64 -12.11 11.45
C ILE A 58 5.65 -12.14 10.29
N THR A 59 4.56 -12.90 10.43
CA THR A 59 3.51 -13.01 9.40
C THR A 59 2.91 -11.64 9.11
N LEU A 60 2.61 -10.87 10.17
CA LEU A 60 2.12 -9.49 10.03
C LEU A 60 3.12 -8.61 9.25
N GLY A 61 4.41 -8.69 9.58
CA GLY A 61 5.45 -7.92 8.90
C GLY A 61 5.53 -8.24 7.41
N ILE A 62 5.41 -9.51 7.03
CA ILE A 62 5.39 -9.95 5.62
C ILE A 62 4.18 -9.36 4.88
N SER A 63 2.99 -9.46 5.47
CA SER A 63 1.76 -8.89 4.90
C SER A 63 1.86 -7.39 4.66
N LEU A 64 2.53 -6.68 5.58
CA LEU A 64 2.81 -5.23 5.50
C LEU A 64 3.89 -4.86 4.48
N GLY A 65 4.57 -5.83 3.87
CA GLY A 65 5.58 -5.60 2.84
C GLY A 65 7.03 -5.53 3.33
N LEU A 66 7.31 -5.95 4.58
CA LEU A 66 8.67 -6.11 5.08
C LEU A 66 9.29 -7.42 4.55
N HIS A 67 10.57 -7.38 4.25
CA HIS A 67 11.29 -8.57 3.81
C HIS A 67 11.66 -9.47 4.98
N TYR A 68 11.72 -10.78 4.72
CA TYR A 68 12.16 -11.78 5.69
C TYR A 68 13.53 -11.44 6.33
N ASN A 69 14.46 -10.88 5.56
CA ASN A 69 15.77 -10.46 6.08
C ASN A 69 15.66 -9.34 7.13
N THR A 70 14.80 -8.35 6.88
CA THR A 70 14.53 -7.24 7.83
C THR A 70 13.92 -7.79 9.12
N LEU A 71 12.99 -8.73 8.99
CA LEU A 71 12.37 -9.41 10.13
C LEU A 71 13.41 -10.25 10.90
N GLY A 72 14.29 -11.00 10.24
CA GLY A 72 15.36 -11.74 10.90
C GLY A 72 16.30 -10.85 11.73
N VAL A 73 16.69 -9.68 11.19
CA VAL A 73 17.48 -8.69 11.93
C VAL A 73 16.72 -8.13 13.15
N ILE A 74 15.40 -8.01 13.07
CA ILE A 74 14.56 -7.61 14.20
C ILE A 74 14.55 -8.72 15.25
N GLU A 75 14.32 -9.97 14.85
CA GLU A 75 14.25 -11.13 15.74
C GLU A 75 15.51 -11.27 16.61
N GLU A 76 16.69 -11.18 16.00
CA GLU A 76 17.97 -11.20 16.70
C GLU A 76 18.09 -10.10 17.76
N LYS A 77 17.52 -8.92 17.49
CA LYS A 77 17.56 -7.76 18.40
C LYS A 77 16.56 -7.84 19.54
N CYS A 78 15.52 -8.66 19.43
CA CYS A 78 14.50 -8.79 20.49
C CYS A 78 14.92 -9.70 21.62
N ARG A 79 15.87 -10.63 21.39
CA ARG A 79 16.33 -11.61 22.39
C ARG A 79 15.17 -12.42 23.02
N GLY A 80 14.16 -12.77 22.22
CA GLY A 80 12.99 -13.54 22.67
C GLY A 80 11.82 -12.71 23.21
N ASP A 81 11.94 -11.39 23.31
CA ASP A 81 10.81 -10.51 23.66
C ASP A 81 9.94 -10.24 22.42
N VAL A 82 8.88 -11.05 22.26
CA VAL A 82 7.94 -10.95 21.13
C VAL A 82 7.25 -9.58 21.05
N LYS A 83 7.04 -8.91 22.19
CA LYS A 83 6.45 -7.56 22.21
C LYS A 83 7.42 -6.52 21.66
N GLN A 84 8.70 -6.64 22.00
CA GLN A 84 9.74 -5.82 21.38
C GLN A 84 9.90 -6.10 19.89
N CYS A 85 9.73 -7.35 19.44
CA CYS A 85 9.73 -7.67 18.02
C CYS A 85 8.60 -7.00 17.28
N LEU A 86 7.37 -7.10 17.79
CA LEU A 86 6.24 -6.40 17.20
C LEU A 86 6.48 -4.88 17.16
N LEU A 87 7.00 -4.30 18.25
CA LEU A 87 7.32 -2.87 18.30
C LEU A 87 8.33 -2.46 17.22
N LYS A 88 9.41 -3.22 17.04
CA LYS A 88 10.44 -2.96 16.02
C LYS A 88 9.90 -3.20 14.61
N CYS A 89 9.07 -4.22 14.42
CA CYS A 89 8.38 -4.52 13.16
C CYS A 89 7.49 -3.34 12.74
N MET A 90 6.64 -2.85 13.64
CA MET A 90 5.80 -1.66 13.37
C MET A 90 6.65 -0.42 13.11
N ALA A 91 7.77 -0.24 13.81
CA ALA A 91 8.67 0.87 13.56
C ALA A 91 9.31 0.81 12.16
N ALA A 92 9.70 -0.38 11.69
CA ALA A 92 10.22 -0.56 10.33
C ALA A 92 9.16 -0.29 9.27
N TRP A 93 7.94 -0.81 9.48
CA TRP A 93 6.80 -0.53 8.60
C TRP A 93 6.46 0.97 8.52
N LEU A 94 6.39 1.66 9.66
CA LEU A 94 6.10 3.11 9.70
C LEU A 94 7.20 3.99 9.08
N ARG A 95 8.43 3.47 8.94
CA ARG A 95 9.50 4.13 8.18
C ARG A 95 9.40 3.90 6.67
N GLY A 96 8.46 3.05 6.23
CA GLY A 96 8.34 2.67 4.83
C GLY A 96 9.50 1.82 4.34
N GLU A 97 10.12 1.01 5.22
CA GLU A 97 11.23 0.12 4.84
C GLU A 97 10.78 -0.90 3.76
N ASP A 98 11.74 -1.47 3.03
CA ASP A 98 11.49 -2.50 2.00
C ASP A 98 10.43 -2.10 0.95
N LYS A 99 9.35 -2.89 0.83
CA LYS A 99 8.28 -2.75 -0.16
C LYS A 99 7.00 -2.21 0.44
N VAL A 100 7.06 -1.62 1.64
CA VAL A 100 5.88 -1.08 2.33
C VAL A 100 5.16 -0.05 1.47
N THR A 101 5.90 0.83 0.78
CA THR A 101 5.31 1.84 -0.13
C THR A 101 4.61 1.21 -1.34
N LEU A 102 5.07 0.06 -1.83
CA LEU A 102 4.41 -0.69 -2.90
C LEU A 102 3.13 -1.40 -2.42
N LYS A 103 3.00 -1.62 -1.10
CA LYS A 103 1.83 -2.20 -0.42
C LYS A 103 0.85 -1.13 0.09
N GLY A 104 0.87 0.07 -0.49
CA GLY A 104 0.00 1.18 -0.12
C GLY A 104 0.57 2.10 0.97
N GLY A 105 1.78 1.84 1.44
CA GLY A 105 2.44 2.64 2.46
C GLY A 105 1.88 2.41 3.87
N PRO A 106 2.45 3.06 4.88
CA PRO A 106 1.94 2.98 6.25
C PRO A 106 0.62 3.73 6.38
N SER A 107 -0.50 3.00 6.43
CA SER A 107 -1.84 3.54 6.68
C SER A 107 -2.66 2.61 7.60
N TRP A 108 -3.75 3.11 8.18
CA TRP A 108 -4.68 2.25 8.93
C TRP A 108 -5.35 1.20 8.04
N LEU A 109 -5.61 1.54 6.77
CA LEU A 109 -6.19 0.62 5.81
C LEU A 109 -5.26 -0.55 5.53
N SER A 110 -3.99 -0.28 5.18
CA SER A 110 -3.01 -1.33 4.91
C SER A 110 -2.73 -2.19 6.15
N LEU A 111 -2.78 -1.61 7.35
CA LEU A 111 -2.68 -2.38 8.60
C LEU A 111 -3.92 -3.25 8.83
N ALA A 112 -5.11 -2.75 8.54
CA ALA A 112 -6.34 -3.53 8.66
C ALA A 112 -6.33 -4.72 7.69
N GLU A 113 -5.94 -4.49 6.43
CA GLU A 113 -5.81 -5.55 5.41
C GLU A 113 -4.80 -6.61 5.85
N ALA A 114 -3.62 -6.20 6.34
CA ALA A 114 -2.62 -7.14 6.84
C ALA A 114 -3.09 -7.92 8.07
N LEU A 115 -3.93 -7.33 8.93
CA LEU A 115 -4.55 -8.03 10.06
C LEU A 115 -5.63 -9.02 9.61
N GLU A 116 -6.42 -8.70 8.58
CA GLU A 116 -7.38 -9.64 7.97
C GLU A 116 -6.65 -10.85 7.35
N GLU A 117 -5.50 -10.63 6.72
CA GLU A 117 -4.66 -11.70 6.15
C GLU A 117 -4.16 -12.70 7.21
N ILE A 118 -3.96 -12.26 8.46
CA ILE A 118 -3.53 -13.12 9.58
C ILE A 118 -4.70 -13.52 10.51
N GLU A 119 -5.93 -13.36 10.03
CA GLU A 119 -7.17 -13.72 10.73
C GLU A 119 -7.46 -12.92 12.03
N GLU A 120 -6.75 -11.81 12.27
CA GLU A 120 -6.99 -10.85 13.37
C GLU A 120 -8.16 -9.89 13.05
N ASN A 121 -9.27 -10.47 12.57
CA ASN A 121 -10.42 -9.77 11.96
C ASN A 121 -11.10 -8.75 12.89
N ASP A 122 -11.15 -9.02 14.19
CA ASP A 122 -11.78 -8.13 15.16
C ASP A 122 -11.01 -6.83 15.32
N ILE A 123 -9.68 -6.91 15.29
CA ILE A 123 -8.79 -5.77 15.45
C ILE A 123 -8.73 -5.00 14.12
N ALA A 124 -8.66 -5.70 12.99
CA ALA A 124 -8.77 -5.11 11.67
C ALA A 124 -10.02 -4.23 11.53
N ARG A 125 -11.19 -4.77 11.91
CA ARG A 125 -12.47 -4.03 11.87
C ARG A 125 -12.44 -2.78 12.74
N ASN A 126 -11.82 -2.84 13.92
CA ASN A 126 -11.72 -1.72 14.84
C ASN A 126 -10.83 -0.58 14.32
N ILE A 127 -9.76 -0.90 13.57
CA ILE A 127 -8.82 0.10 13.08
C ILE A 127 -9.14 0.62 11.67
N ARG A 128 -9.91 -0.13 10.86
CA ARG A 128 -10.23 0.25 9.46
C ARG A 128 -10.93 1.61 9.34
N ALA A 129 -11.65 2.04 10.37
CA ALA A 129 -12.40 3.31 10.39
C ALA A 129 -11.62 4.51 10.98
N LYS A 130 -10.30 4.40 11.15
CA LYS A 130 -9.45 5.41 11.81
C LYS A 130 -8.77 6.41 10.88
#